data_AF-A0A527KN90-F1
#
_entry.id   AF-A0A527KN90-F1
#
_cell.length_a   1.000
_cell.length_b   1.000
_cell.length_c   1.000
_cell.angle_alpha   90.00
_cell.angle_beta   90.00
_cell.angle_gamma   90.00
#
_symmetry.space_group_name_H-M   'P 1'
#
loop_
_entity.id
_entity.type
_entity.pdbx_description
1 polymer ?
#
loop_
_entity_poly.entity_id
_entity_poly.type
_entity_poly.pdbx_seq_one_letter_code
_entity_poly.pdbx_strand_id
1 'polypeptide(L)' 'MKAAELSGLLGDKSTRIGGRISPVLIEKAKKQTGIETDTDLIEFALANVALDDNFGETFRKTRGTVDPSLKLGF' A
#
# COMPACT_ATOMS: atom_id res chain seq x y z
N MET A 1 0.97 -2.11 7.68
CA MET A 1 0.91 -3.50 8.20
C MET A 1 -0.48 -3.84 8.76
N LYS A 2 -1.04 -3.08 9.70
CA LYS A 2 -2.34 -3.38 10.35
C LYS A 2 -3.51 -3.70 9.39
N ALA A 3 -3.64 -3.00 8.26
CA ALA A 3 -4.70 -3.27 7.27
C ALA A 3 -4.53 -4.61 6.54
N ALA A 4 -3.29 -5.04 6.29
CA ALA A 4 -2.98 -6.32 5.65
C ALA A 4 -3.16 -7.50 6.62
N GLU A 5 -2.81 -7.30 7.90
CA GLU A 5 -3.09 -8.27 8.96
C GLU A 5 -4.60 -8.50 9.12
N LEU A 6 -5.38 -7.42 9.16
CA LEU A 6 -6.85 -7.49 9.27
C LEU A 6 -7.52 -8.15 8.05
N SER A 7 -6.84 -8.13 6.90
CA SER A 7 -7.34 -8.71 5.65
C SER A 7 -6.86 -10.16 5.43
N GLY A 8 -6.12 -10.74 6.39
CA GLY A 8 -5.61 -12.11 6.28
C GLY A 8 -4.50 -12.31 5.24
N LEU A 9 -3.87 -11.22 4.79
CA LEU A 9 -2.83 -11.25 3.73
C LEU A 9 -1.44 -11.61 4.27
N LEU A 10 -1.26 -11.57 5.59
CA LEU A 10 -0.01 -11.91 6.27
C LEU A 10 -0.17 -13.28 6.95
N GLY A 11 0.00 -14.34 6.14
CA GLY A 11 0.00 -15.74 6.59
C GLY A 11 1.40 -16.37 6.53
N ASP A 12 1.46 -17.70 6.50
CA ASP A 12 2.73 -18.43 6.45
C ASP A 12 3.56 -18.09 5.20
N LYS A 13 4.82 -17.69 5.43
CA LYS A 13 5.77 -17.27 4.40
C LYS A 13 6.30 -18.47 3.60
N SER A 14 5.52 -18.97 2.64
CA SER A 14 5.83 -20.19 1.88
C SER A 14 6.40 -19.97 0.48
N THR A 15 6.32 -18.74 -0.06
CA THR A 15 6.67 -18.43 -1.46
C THR A 15 7.86 -17.49 -1.56
N ARG A 16 8.80 -17.78 -2.46
CA ARG A 16 9.97 -16.93 -2.74
C ARG A 16 9.75 -16.09 -3.99
N ILE A 17 9.87 -14.77 -3.85
CA ILE A 17 9.88 -13.83 -4.98
C ILE A 17 11.32 -13.35 -5.17
N GLY A 18 11.83 -13.44 -6.41
CA GLY A 18 13.17 -12.99 -6.76
C GLY A 18 13.15 -12.13 -8.03
N GLY A 19 13.93 -11.06 -8.04
CA GLY A 19 14.03 -10.14 -9.18
C GLY A 19 15.20 -9.17 -9.03
N ARG A 20 15.63 -8.57 -10.15
CA ARG A 20 16.61 -7.49 -10.12
C ARG A 20 15.91 -6.18 -9.81
N ILE A 21 16.34 -5.52 -8.74
CA ILE A 21 15.76 -4.25 -8.28
C ILE A 21 16.89 -3.24 -8.16
N SER A 22 16.62 -1.99 -8.52
CA SER A 22 17.57 -0.89 -8.36
C SER A 22 17.89 -0.67 -6.87
N PRO A 23 19.17 -0.67 -6.45
CA PRO A 23 19.53 -0.43 -5.05
C PRO A 23 19.05 0.94 -4.56
N VAL A 24 19.09 1.96 -5.41
CA VAL A 24 18.64 3.32 -5.08
C VAL A 24 17.13 3.35 -4.77
N LEU A 25 16.35 2.50 -5.45
CA LEU A 25 14.92 2.37 -5.17
C LEU A 25 14.68 1.75 -3.80
N ILE A 26 15.42 0.69 -3.47
CA ILE A 26 15.32 0.00 -2.17
C ILE A 26 15.64 0.98 -1.05
N GLU A 27 16.79 1.67 -1.12
CA GLU A 27 17.21 2.62 -0.09
C GLU A 27 16.18 3.74 0.15
N LYS A 28 15.64 4.32 -0.93
CA LYS A 28 14.63 5.37 -0.83
C LYS A 28 13.34 4.84 -0.19
N ALA A 29 12.91 3.64 -0.58
CA ALA A 29 11.69 3.03 -0.06
C ALA A 29 11.84 2.64 1.43
N LYS A 30 12.99 2.10 1.84
CA LYS A 30 13.30 1.86 3.26
C LYS A 30 13.26 3.15 4.07
N LYS A 31 13.90 4.22 3.57
CA LYS A 31 13.88 5.53 4.23
C LYS A 31 12.47 6.12 4.37
N GLN A 32 11.59 5.93 3.39
CA GLN A 32 10.22 6.44 3.44
C GLN A 32 9.31 5.62 4.36
N THR A 33 9.50 4.30 4.40
CA THR A 33 8.61 3.38 5.13
C THR A 33 9.10 3.05 6.54
N GLY A 34 10.39 3.24 6.81
CA GLY A 34 11.06 2.78 8.04
C GLY A 34 11.31 1.27 8.09
N ILE A 35 11.05 0.55 6.99
CA ILE A 35 11.24 -0.90 6.93
C ILE A 35 12.71 -1.22 6.66
N GLU A 36 13.29 -2.11 7.46
CA GLU A 36 14.72 -2.47 7.36
C GLU A 36 14.99 -3.65 6.42
N THR A 37 14.08 -4.64 6.41
CA THR A 37 14.27 -5.88 5.64
C THR A 37 13.65 -5.77 4.24
N ASP A 38 14.34 -6.30 3.24
CA ASP A 38 13.84 -6.29 1.85
C ASP A 38 12.55 -7.12 1.71
N THR A 39 12.45 -8.20 2.49
CA THR A 39 11.25 -9.06 2.52
C THR A 39 10.03 -8.30 3.03
N ASP A 40 10.14 -7.61 4.17
CA ASP A 40 9.03 -6.85 4.73
C ASP A 40 8.67 -5.67 3.82
N LEU A 41 9.64 -5.09 3.12
CA LEU A 41 9.42 -4.00 2.17
C LEU A 41 8.62 -4.49 0.96
N ILE A 42 8.93 -5.69 0.45
CA ILE A 42 8.19 -6.32 -0.65
C ILE A 42 6.77 -6.71 -0.19
N GLU A 43 6.63 -7.31 0.98
CA GLU A 43 5.31 -7.64 1.55
C GLU A 43 4.46 -6.39 1.74
N PHE A 44 5.04 -5.30 2.26
CA PHE A 44 4.36 -4.01 2.37
C PHE A 44 3.92 -3.46 1.01
N ALA A 45 4.79 -3.51 -0.01
CA ALA A 45 4.45 -3.06 -1.35
C ALA A 45 3.29 -3.88 -1.96
N LEU A 46 3.34 -5.21 -1.84
CA LEU A 46 2.30 -6.12 -2.33
C LEU A 46 0.99 -5.93 -1.57
N ALA A 47 1.05 -5.74 -0.26
CA ALA A 47 -0.12 -5.45 0.55
C ALA A 47 -0.80 -4.15 0.11
N ASN A 48 -0.05 -3.09 -0.16
CA ASN A 48 -0.63 -1.84 -0.66
C ASN A 48 -1.28 -2.02 -2.03
N VAL A 49 -0.68 -2.80 -2.93
CA VAL A 49 -1.28 -3.10 -4.25
C VAL A 49 -2.54 -3.95 -4.11
N ALA A 50 -2.54 -4.94 -3.22
CA ALA A 50 -3.69 -5.82 -3.00
C ALA A 50 -4.85 -5.13 -2.27
N LEU A 51 -4.54 -4.15 -1.41
CA LEU A 51 -5.52 -3.37 -0.64
C LEU A 51 -5.91 -2.05 -1.31
N ASP A 52 -5.33 -1.70 -2.46
CA ASP A 52 -5.70 -0.49 -3.19
C ASP A 52 -7.20 -0.57 -3.54
N ASP A 53 -8.00 0.23 -2.85
CA ASP A 53 -9.45 0.35 -3.00
C ASP A 53 -9.84 1.24 -4.19
N ASN A 54 -8.91 1.41 -5.13
CA ASN A 54 -8.95 2.42 -6.19
C ASN A 54 -9.04 3.85 -5.64
N PHE A 55 -8.54 4.13 -4.43
CA PHE A 55 -8.51 5.48 -3.87
C PHE A 55 -7.93 6.48 -4.86
N GLY A 56 -6.82 6.15 -5.52
CA GLY A 56 -6.19 7.04 -6.49
C GLY A 56 -7.08 7.39 -7.69
N GLU A 57 -7.85 6.42 -8.19
CA GLU A 57 -8.79 6.65 -9.29
C GLU A 57 -10.01 7.43 -8.82
N THR A 58 -10.61 7.02 -7.70
CA THR A 58 -11.77 7.66 -7.09
C THR A 58 -11.45 9.11 -6.72
N PHE A 59 -10.33 9.38 -6.06
CA PHE A 59 -9.88 10.72 -5.70
C PHE A 59 -9.68 11.63 -6.92
N ARG A 60 -9.16 11.10 -8.04
CA ARG A 60 -9.07 11.86 -9.29
C ARG A 60 -10.44 12.18 -9.86
N LYS A 61 -11.37 11.21 -9.87
CA LYS A 61 -12.75 11.38 -10.36
C LYS A 61 -13.55 12.37 -9.51
N THR A 62 -13.35 12.37 -8.20
CA THR A 62 -14.03 13.26 -7.25
C THR A 62 -13.25 14.55 -6.97
N ARG A 63 -12.26 14.90 -7.80
CA ARG A 63 -11.41 16.07 -7.56
C ARG A 63 -12.25 17.35 -7.55
N GLY A 64 -12.28 18.03 -6.40
CA GLY A 64 -13.02 19.29 -6.24
C GLY A 64 -14.54 19.11 -6.21
N THR A 65 -15.02 17.87 -6.12
CA THR A 65 -16.44 17.56 -5.98
C THR A 65 -16.66 16.74 -4.71
N VAL A 66 -17.78 16.98 -4.06
CA VAL A 66 -18.29 16.14 -2.97
C VAL A 66 -19.70 15.76 -3.34
N ASP A 67 -20.16 14.59 -2.88
CA ASP A 67 -21.55 14.19 -3.10
C ASP A 67 -22.47 15.27 -2.50
N PRO A 68 -23.37 15.89 -3.29
CA PRO A 68 -24.26 16.94 -2.79
C PRO A 68 -25.21 16.47 -1.68
N SER A 69 -25.45 15.16 -1.56
CA SER A 69 -26.26 14.56 -0.50
C SER A 69 -25.46 14.27 0.78
N LEU A 70 -24.14 14.39 0.73
CA LEU A 70 -23.26 14.19 1.89
C LEU A 70 -23.51 15.30 2.90
N LYS A 71 -24.09 14.93 4.05
CA LYS A 71 -24.24 15.84 5.19
C LYS A 71 -22.88 16.02 5.87
N LEU A 72 -22.16 17.04 5.42
CA LEU A 72 -21.02 17.58 6.16
C LEU A 72 -21.62 18.25 7.40
N GLY A 73 -21.32 17.70 8.58
CA GLY A 73 -21.92 18.13 9.84
C GLY A 73 -21.58 19.58 10.15
N PHE A 74 -22.49 20.49 9.81
CA PHE A 74 -22.54 21.88 10.24
C PHE A 74 -23.92 22.13 10.85
#